data_AF-A0A5C5YF01-F1
#
_entry.id   AF-A0A5C5YF01-F1
#
_cell.length_a   1.000
_cell.length_b   1.000
_cell.length_c   1.000
_cell.angle_alpha   90.00
_cell.angle_beta   90.00
_cell.angle_gamma   90.00
#
_symmetry.space_group_name_H-M   'P 1'
#
loop_
_entity.id
_entity.type
_entity.pdbx_description
1 polymer ?
#
loop_
_entity_poly.entity_id
_entity_poly.type
_entity_poly.pdbx_seq_one_letter_code
_entity_poly.pdbx_strand_id
1 'polypeptide(L)'
;MLWKHSEPKPVQTSIQLDDDGFTIRGSNAARVDWITVSRIVAYKVDLWDVDLICIAFTLESEEVSIETTEADHGWKPMIAELENRFDVSDDWWSKVAFPAFEGNWTILWARSR
;
A
#
# COMPACT_ATOMS: atom_id res chain seq x y z
N MET A 1 -18.07 2.51 -40.11
CA MET A 1 -18.00 3.37 -38.92
C MET A 1 -17.38 2.53 -37.81
N LEU A 2 -16.10 2.73 -37.51
CA LEU A 2 -15.35 1.95 -36.51
C LEU A 2 -15.52 2.63 -35.14
N TRP A 3 -16.33 2.05 -34.27
CA TRP A 3 -16.44 2.47 -32.88
C TRP A 3 -15.15 2.07 -32.16
N LYS A 4 -14.30 3.04 -31.82
CA LYS A 4 -13.23 2.82 -30.85
C LYS A 4 -13.90 2.71 -29.48
N HIS A 5 -14.08 1.49 -28.98
CA HIS A 5 -14.25 1.28 -27.56
C HIS A 5 -12.93 1.70 -26.91
N SER A 6 -12.88 2.93 -26.40
CA SER A 6 -11.87 3.27 -25.40
C SER A 6 -12.29 2.48 -24.16
N GLU A 7 -11.55 1.44 -23.80
CA GLU A 7 -11.67 0.91 -22.44
C GLU A 7 -11.48 2.08 -21.47
N PRO A 8 -12.33 2.23 -20.43
CA PRO A 8 -12.08 3.23 -19.41
C PRO A 8 -10.68 2.96 -18.87
N LYS A 9 -9.77 3.93 -19.04
CA LYS A 9 -8.45 3.85 -18.39
C LYS A 9 -8.73 3.61 -16.91
N PRO A 10 -8.15 2.57 -16.29
CA PRO A 10 -8.32 2.37 -14.87
C PRO A 10 -7.94 3.68 -14.17
N VAL A 11 -8.80 4.16 -13.27
CA VAL A 11 -8.52 5.35 -12.48
C VAL A 11 -7.30 5.01 -11.64
N GLN A 12 -6.14 5.41 -12.15
CA GLN A 12 -4.87 5.06 -11.56
C GLN A 12 -4.67 5.99 -10.38
N THR A 13 -4.76 5.43 -9.19
CA THR A 13 -4.47 6.13 -7.96
C THR A 13 -3.00 6.56 -7.97
N SER A 14 -2.73 7.77 -7.47
CA SER A 14 -1.37 8.31 -7.37
C SER A 14 -1.05 8.69 -5.94
N ILE A 15 0.15 8.34 -5.50
CA ILE A 15 0.69 8.58 -4.17
C ILE A 15 1.72 9.70 -4.30
N GLN A 16 1.54 10.76 -3.52
CA GLN A 16 2.46 11.89 -3.45
C GLN A 16 3.00 12.02 -2.05
N LEU A 17 4.32 11.91 -1.91
CA LEU A 17 5.04 12.04 -0.65
C LEU A 17 5.37 13.50 -0.35
N ASP A 18 5.44 13.80 0.94
CA ASP A 18 6.10 14.95 1.52
C ASP A 18 6.79 14.53 2.82
N ASP A 19 7.36 15.51 3.53
CA ASP A 19 8.18 15.24 4.73
C ASP A 19 7.36 14.63 5.88
N ASP A 20 6.04 14.87 5.92
CA ASP A 20 5.17 14.48 7.03
C ASP A 20 4.37 13.22 6.74
N GLY A 21 4.25 12.81 5.48
CA GLY A 21 3.34 11.73 5.09
C GLY A 21 3.24 11.51 3.59
N PHE A 22 2.08 10.99 3.19
CA PHE A 22 1.71 10.91 1.78
C PHE A 22 0.22 11.14 1.56
N THR A 23 -0.10 11.62 0.36
CA THR A 23 -1.47 11.83 -0.10
C THR A 23 -1.78 10.89 -1.25
N ILE A 24 -2.87 10.14 -1.10
CA ILE A 24 -3.47 9.34 -2.15
C ILE A 24 -4.44 10.24 -2.93
N ARG A 25 -4.26 10.34 -4.25
CA ARG A 25 -5.18 11.02 -5.17
C ARG A 25 -5.84 10.01 -6.09
N GLY A 26 -7.16 10.07 -6.19
CA GLY A 26 -7.97 9.16 -6.99
C GLY A 26 -9.41 9.15 -6.50
N SER A 27 -10.12 8.06 -6.76
CA SER A 27 -11.51 7.85 -6.33
C SER A 27 -11.67 7.90 -4.80
N ASN A 28 -10.68 7.36 -4.08
CA ASN A 28 -10.64 7.28 -2.63
C ASN A 28 -9.47 8.11 -2.10
N ALA A 29 -9.55 9.44 -2.28
CA ALA A 29 -8.48 10.32 -1.82
C ALA A 29 -8.35 10.26 -0.28
N ALA A 30 -7.12 10.15 0.19
CA ALA A 30 -6.80 10.05 1.62
C ALA A 30 -5.45 10.69 1.92
N ARG A 31 -5.27 11.12 3.16
CA ARG A 31 -4.00 11.60 3.70
C ARG A 31 -3.55 10.67 4.80
N VAL A 32 -2.29 10.25 4.75
CA VAL A 32 -1.63 9.49 5.81
C VAL A 32 -0.46 10.32 6.31
N ASP A 33 -0.54 10.77 7.55
CA ASP A 33 0.60 11.39 8.24
C ASP A 33 1.39 10.31 8.98
N TRP A 34 2.70 10.25 8.80
CA TRP A 34 3.53 9.21 9.40
C TRP A 34 3.41 9.14 10.92
N ILE A 35 3.26 10.31 11.56
CA ILE A 35 3.13 10.42 13.02
C ILE A 35 1.83 9.84 13.56
N THR A 36 0.79 9.68 12.74
CA THR A 36 -0.50 9.13 13.17
C THR A 36 -0.61 7.63 12.88
N VAL A 37 0.34 7.04 12.15
CA VAL A 37 0.33 5.60 11.86
C VAL A 37 0.54 4.80 13.15
N SER A 38 -0.41 3.94 13.48
CA SER A 38 -0.37 3.05 14.66
C SER A 38 0.04 1.63 14.29
N ARG A 39 -0.24 1.20 13.06
CA ARG A 39 0.08 -0.14 12.56
C ARG A 39 0.24 -0.14 11.05
N ILE A 40 1.19 -0.93 10.56
CA ILE A 40 1.45 -1.17 9.14
C ILE A 40 1.39 -2.67 8.90
N VAL A 41 0.57 -3.08 7.94
CA VAL A 41 0.41 -4.48 7.55
C VAL A 41 0.60 -4.62 6.05
N ALA A 42 1.41 -5.60 5.65
CA ALA A 42 1.55 -6.00 4.27
C ALA A 42 0.84 -7.34 4.04
N TYR A 43 0.23 -7.49 2.88
CA TYR A 43 -0.39 -8.73 2.45
C TYR A 43 -0.37 -8.78 0.92
N LYS A 44 -0.73 -9.93 0.36
CA LYS A 44 -0.93 -10.07 -1.07
C LYS A 44 -2.35 -10.46 -1.39
N VAL A 45 -2.82 -9.97 -2.53
CA VAL A 45 -4.09 -10.38 -3.14
C VAL A 45 -3.75 -11.25 -4.34
N ASP A 46 -4.31 -12.47 -4.34
CA ASP A 46 -4.23 -13.39 -5.46
C ASP A 46 -5.13 -12.89 -6.61
N LEU A 47 -4.53 -12.58 -7.76
CA LEU A 47 -5.21 -12.17 -8.99
C LEU A 47 -5.11 -13.27 -10.06
N TRP A 48 -5.34 -14.53 -9.67
CA TRP A 48 -5.24 -15.75 -10.49
C TRP A 48 -3.83 -16.11 -10.97
N ASP A 49 -3.21 -15.27 -11.81
CA ASP A 49 -1.91 -15.53 -12.43
C ASP A 49 -0.78 -14.67 -11.86
N VAL A 50 -1.14 -13.60 -11.14
CA VAL A 50 -0.21 -12.70 -10.46
C VAL A 50 -0.68 -12.43 -9.03
N ASP A 51 0.28 -12.16 -8.15
CA ASP A 51 0.03 -11.62 -6.82
C ASP A 51 0.16 -10.08 -6.88
N LEU A 52 -0.71 -9.36 -6.19
CA LEU A 52 -0.60 -7.92 -5.97
C LEU A 52 -0.25 -7.65 -4.50
N ILE A 53 0.91 -7.06 -4.24
CA ILE A 53 1.29 -6.69 -2.87
C ILE A 53 0.57 -5.40 -2.47
N CYS A 54 -0.03 -5.44 -1.28
CA CYS A 54 -0.78 -4.38 -0.66
C CYS A 54 -0.17 -3.99 0.68
N ILE A 55 -0.18 -2.69 0.99
CA ILE A 55 0.14 -2.15 2.31
C ILE A 55 -1.09 -1.45 2.88
N ALA A 56 -1.48 -1.84 4.09
CA ALA A 56 -2.52 -1.23 4.88
C ALA A 56 -1.93 -0.44 6.05
N PHE A 57 -2.29 0.84 6.14
CA PHE A 57 -1.93 1.75 7.22
C PHE A 57 -3.12 1.97 8.14
N THR A 58 -3.03 1.56 9.40
CA THR A 58 -4.00 1.91 10.44
C THR A 58 -3.50 3.17 11.16
N LEU A 59 -4.37 4.17 11.33
CA LEU A 59 -4.06 5.40 12.06
C LEU A 59 -4.50 5.28 13.54
N GLU A 60 -3.93 6.07 14.44
CA GLU A 60 -4.24 6.01 15.89
C GLU A 60 -5.72 6.25 16.22
N SER A 61 -6.39 7.12 15.47
CA SER A 61 -7.79 7.50 15.69
C SER A 61 -8.78 6.70 14.84
N GLU A 62 -8.30 5.78 14.00
CA GLU A 62 -9.15 5.10 13.01
C GLU A 62 -9.12 3.58 13.18
N GLU A 63 -10.30 2.97 13.13
CA GLU A 63 -10.44 1.51 13.10
C GLU A 63 -10.20 0.94 11.69
N VAL A 64 -10.38 1.77 10.66
CA VAL A 64 -10.23 1.40 9.25
C VAL A 64 -8.80 1.68 8.79
N SER A 65 -8.31 0.84 7.88
CA SER A 65 -6.98 1.02 7.29
C SER A 65 -7.08 1.67 5.91
N ILE A 66 -6.09 2.52 5.60
CA ILE A 66 -5.89 3.08 4.28
C ILE A 66 -4.97 2.13 3.51
N GLU A 67 -5.42 1.66 2.35
CA GLU A 67 -4.73 0.65 1.54
C GLU A 67 -4.05 1.28 0.33
N THR A 68 -2.83 0.81 0.02
CA THR A 68 -2.06 1.12 -1.19
C THR A 68 -1.51 -0.16 -1.80
N THR A 69 -1.26 -0.18 -3.10
CA THR A 69 -0.85 -1.39 -3.83
C THR A 69 0.28 -1.11 -4.82
N GLU A 70 0.99 -2.17 -5.23
CA GLU A 70 2.02 -2.10 -6.28
C GLU A 70 1.54 -1.49 -7.61
N ALA A 71 0.22 -1.46 -7.85
CA ALA A 71 -0.38 -0.86 -9.04
C ALA A 71 -0.49 0.68 -8.95
N ASP A 72 -0.32 1.27 -7.77
CA ASP A 72 -0.43 2.72 -7.56
C ASP A 72 0.81 3.45 -8.06
N HIS A 73 0.61 4.58 -8.75
CA HIS A 73 1.73 5.43 -9.14
C HIS A 73 2.36 6.06 -7.91
N GLY A 74 3.67 5.92 -7.74
CA GLY A 74 4.38 6.43 -6.56
C GLY A 74 4.47 5.43 -5.40
N TRP A 75 4.00 4.19 -5.58
CA TRP A 75 4.11 3.15 -4.54
C TRP A 75 5.55 2.83 -4.15
N LYS A 76 6.45 2.61 -5.12
CA LYS A 76 7.86 2.29 -4.82
C LYS A 76 8.58 3.37 -3.99
N PRO A 77 8.49 4.68 -4.34
CA PRO A 77 8.97 5.74 -3.45
C PRO A 77 8.36 5.71 -2.05
N MET A 78 7.06 5.41 -1.93
CA MET A 78 6.38 5.34 -0.63
C MET A 78 6.90 4.17 0.21
N ILE A 79 7.18 3.02 -0.40
CA ILE A 79 7.80 1.88 0.28
C ILE A 79 9.20 2.24 0.79
N ALA A 80 10.03 2.88 -0.04
CA ALA A 80 11.37 3.29 0.39
C ALA A 80 11.30 4.24 1.60
N GLU A 81 10.34 5.17 1.60
CA GLU A 81 10.15 6.08 2.73
C GLU A 81 9.60 5.39 3.98
N LEU A 82 8.71 4.39 3.80
CA LEU A 82 8.24 3.53 4.89
C LEU A 82 9.39 2.77 5.53
N GLU A 83 10.25 2.14 4.74
CA GLU A 83 11.44 1.41 5.20
C GLU A 83 12.44 2.33 5.92
N ASN A 84 12.55 3.59 5.50
CA ASN A 84 13.41 4.57 6.15
C ASN A 84 12.87 5.05 7.51
N ARG A 85 11.54 5.08 7.68
CA ARG A 85 10.89 5.69 8.86
C ARG A 85 10.52 4.69 9.94
N PHE A 86 10.17 3.47 9.54
CA PHE A 86 9.69 2.43 10.43
C PHE A 86 10.73 1.32 10.51
N ASP A 87 10.93 0.77 11.71
CA ASP A 87 11.78 -0.40 11.92
C ASP A 87 11.08 -1.65 11.36
N VAL A 88 11.24 -1.85 10.05
CA VAL A 88 10.71 -2.99 9.31
C VAL A 88 11.85 -3.94 8.97
N SER A 89 11.57 -5.24 9.02
CA SER A 89 12.56 -6.26 8.71
C SER A 89 12.94 -6.25 7.23
N ASP A 90 14.23 -6.25 6.88
CA ASP A 90 14.71 -6.24 5.47
C ASP A 90 14.13 -7.38 4.60
N ASP A 91 13.73 -8.48 5.21
CA ASP A 91 13.15 -9.65 4.54
C ASP A 91 11.62 -9.59 4.41
N TRP A 92 10.97 -8.49 4.82
CA TRP A 92 9.51 -8.40 4.90
C TRP A 92 8.83 -8.73 3.57
N TRP A 93 9.37 -8.24 2.46
CA TRP A 93 8.76 -8.44 1.14
C TRP A 93 8.70 -9.93 0.81
N SER A 94 9.76 -10.68 1.12
CA SER A 94 9.80 -12.12 0.87
C SER A 94 8.79 -12.90 1.73
N LYS A 95 8.56 -12.45 2.97
CA LYS A 95 7.55 -13.03 3.89
C LYS A 95 6.12 -12.81 3.38
N VAL A 96 5.87 -11.70 2.67
CA VAL A 96 4.57 -11.42 2.07
C VAL A 96 4.41 -12.17 0.76
N ALA A 97 5.42 -12.14 -0.12
CA ALA A 97 5.34 -12.72 -1.45
C ALA A 97 5.27 -14.26 -1.44
N PHE A 98 5.83 -14.93 -0.43
CA PHE A 98 5.95 -16.39 -0.40
C PHE A 98 5.31 -17.04 0.84
N PRO A 99 4.67 -18.23 0.69
CA PRO A 99 4.54 -19.03 -0.53
C PRO A 99 3.55 -18.42 -1.54
N ALA A 100 3.68 -18.77 -2.82
CA ALA A 100 2.78 -18.32 -3.88
C ALA A 100 1.33 -18.78 -3.62
N PHE A 101 0.33 -17.96 -3.96
CA PHE A 101 -1.10 -18.29 -3.87
C PHE A 101 -1.64 -18.57 -2.44
N GLU A 102 -0.99 -18.04 -1.41
CA GLU A 102 -1.47 -18.06 -0.02
C GLU A 102 -1.45 -16.62 0.55
N GLY A 103 -2.54 -16.19 1.19
CA GLY A 103 -2.62 -14.84 1.75
C GLY A 103 -1.70 -14.66 2.95
N ASN A 104 -0.56 -13.99 2.77
CA ASN A 104 0.46 -13.81 3.80
C ASN A 104 0.34 -12.44 4.47
N TRP A 105 -0.50 -12.37 5.50
CA TRP A 105 -0.62 -11.17 6.34
C TRP A 105 0.61 -11.03 7.23
N THR A 106 1.39 -9.99 6.98
CA THR A 106 2.63 -9.68 7.70
C THR A 106 2.52 -8.31 8.35
N ILE A 107 2.62 -8.26 9.68
CA ILE A 107 2.75 -6.98 10.39
C ILE A 107 4.16 -6.47 10.12
N LEU A 108 4.27 -5.35 9.41
CA LEU A 108 5.55 -4.69 9.17
C LEU A 108 6.00 -3.92 10.40
N TRP A 109 5.05 -3.22 11.02
CA TRP A 109 5.32 -2.37 12.17
C TRP A 109 4.04 -2.17 12.99
N ALA A 110 4.20 -2.05 14.30
CA ALA A 110 3.14 -1.63 15.22
C ALA A 110 3.73 -0.75 16.32
N ARG A 111 3.05 0.35 16.64
CA ARG A 111 3.46 1.26 17.71
C ARG A 111 3.49 0.50 19.03
N SER A 112 4.65 0.51 19.69
CA SER A 112 4.76 0.00 21.05
C SER A 112 4.00 0.95 21.99
N ARG A 113 3.27 0.38 22.96
CA ARG A 113 2.56 1.14 23.99
C ARG A 113 3.52 1.74 25.02
#